data_AF-A0A9P7K2C2-F1
#
_entry.id   AF-A0A9P7K2C2-F1
#
_cell.length_a   1.000
_cell.length_b   1.000
_cell.length_c   1.000
_cell.angle_alpha   90.00
_cell.angle_beta   90.00
_cell.angle_gamma   90.00
#
_symmetry.space_group_name_H-M   'P 1'
#
loop_
_entity.id
_entity.type
_entity.pdbx_description
1 polymer ?
#
loop_
_entity_poly.entity_id
_entity_poly.type
_entity_poly.pdbx_seq_one_letter_code
_entity_poly.pdbx_strand_id
1 'polypeptide(L)'
;MHLKVASDTSDITFQSTDGVLFQLHRKNLEVSAGAFPPAAFQHDPADGPVKLSEPAATLAVLFQFIYPQRRPKIDPEISFELLHDVAQAAEKYELTWAMDMCDVIM
;
A
#
# COMPACT_ATOMS: atom_id res chain seq x y z
N MET A 1 12.42 6.92 8.87
CA MET A 1 11.25 6.15 8.39
C MET A 1 11.17 4.86 9.21
N HIS A 2 10.34 4.83 10.26
CA HIS A 2 10.13 3.63 11.08
C HIS A 2 8.72 3.12 10.79
N LEU A 3 8.57 2.24 9.78
CA LEU A 3 7.40 1.37 9.69
C LEU A 3 7.45 0.46 10.92
N LYS A 4 6.66 0.82 11.93
CA LYS A 4 6.62 0.12 13.20
C LYS A 4 5.98 -1.25 12.98
N VAL A 5 6.83 -2.27 13.11
CA VAL A 5 6.61 -3.62 13.65
C VAL A 5 5.14 -3.97 13.86
N ALA A 6 4.70 -5.04 13.19
CA ALA A 6 3.49 -5.82 13.42
C ALA A 6 2.80 -5.48 14.75
N SER A 7 1.63 -4.83 14.70
CA SER A 7 0.75 -4.89 15.85
C SER A 7 0.10 -6.27 15.87
N ASP A 8 -0.18 -6.82 17.05
CA ASP A 8 -0.88 -8.11 17.25
C ASP A 8 -2.29 -8.18 16.59
N THR A 9 -2.67 -7.17 15.81
CA THR A 9 -3.95 -6.99 15.15
C THR A 9 -3.84 -6.96 13.62
N SER A 10 -2.64 -7.00 13.04
CA SER A 10 -2.50 -7.12 11.57
C SER A 10 -2.91 -8.52 11.13
N ASP A 11 -3.84 -8.61 10.20
CA ASP A 11 -4.56 -9.82 9.83
C ASP A 11 -4.39 -10.19 8.34
N ILE A 12 -3.48 -9.50 7.64
CA ILE A 12 -3.08 -9.78 6.27
C ILE A 12 -1.60 -9.42 6.04
N THR A 13 -0.89 -10.27 5.30
CA THR A 13 0.51 -10.02 4.90
C THR A 13 0.62 -9.95 3.39
N PHE A 14 1.22 -8.89 2.88
CA PHE A 14 1.58 -8.74 1.48
C PHE A 14 3.07 -8.94 1.28
N GLN A 15 3.47 -9.43 0.12
CA GLN A 15 4.87 -9.56 -0.31
C GLN A 15 5.09 -8.75 -1.59
N SER A 16 6.11 -7.90 -1.60
CA SER A 16 6.57 -7.20 -2.79
C SER A 16 7.36 -8.10 -3.74
N THR A 17 7.63 -7.63 -4.96
CA THR A 17 8.42 -8.39 -5.95
C THR A 17 9.87 -8.63 -5.54
N ASP A 18 10.45 -7.73 -4.73
CA ASP A 18 11.77 -7.84 -4.12
C ASP A 18 11.76 -8.56 -2.75
N GLY A 19 10.63 -9.20 -2.40
CA GLY A 19 10.52 -10.16 -1.31
C GLY A 19 10.26 -9.55 0.08
N VAL A 20 10.06 -8.24 0.17
CA VAL A 20 9.75 -7.54 1.42
C VAL A 20 8.31 -7.82 1.85
N LEU A 21 8.11 -8.04 3.15
CA LEU A 21 6.80 -8.33 3.71
C LEU A 21 6.19 -7.09 4.37
N PHE A 22 4.91 -6.86 4.10
CA PHE A 22 4.11 -5.79 4.66
C PHE A 22 2.92 -6.38 5.42
N GLN A 23 2.86 -6.13 6.72
CA GLN A 23 1.74 -6.56 7.56
C GLN A 23 0.78 -5.38 7.71
N LEU A 24 -0.46 -5.58 7.29
CA LEU A 24 -1.50 -4.54 7.25
C LEU A 24 -2.77 -5.00 7.98
N HIS A 25 -3.70 -4.06 8.14
CA HIS A 25 -5.03 -4.34 8.65
C HIS A 25 -6.01 -4.38 7.48
N ARG A 26 -6.65 -5.53 7.26
CA ARG A 26 -7.65 -5.76 6.21
C ARG A 26 -8.75 -4.69 6.24
N LYS A 27 -9.25 -4.37 7.43
CA LYS A 27 -10.27 -3.34 7.63
C LYS A 27 -9.89 -1.97 7.04
N ASN A 28 -8.61 -1.58 7.13
CA ASN A 28 -8.18 -0.30 6.60
C ASN A 28 -8.09 -0.33 5.06
N LEU A 29 -7.70 -1.48 4.49
CA LEU A 29 -7.74 -1.67 3.04
C LEU A 29 -9.17 -1.63 2.49
N GLU A 30 -10.11 -2.30 3.16
CA GLU A 30 -11.53 -2.34 2.75
C GLU A 30 -12.18 -0.96 2.66
N VAL A 31 -11.75 -0.01 3.50
CA VAL A 31 -12.32 1.36 3.52
C VAL A 31 -11.57 2.33 2.62
N SER A 32 -10.32 2.04 2.28
CA SER A 32 -9.45 2.97 1.56
C SER A 32 -9.26 2.63 0.08
N ALA A 33 -9.40 1.36 -0.31
CA ALA A 33 -9.15 0.89 -1.67
C ALA A 33 -10.43 0.40 -2.36
N GLY A 34 -10.64 0.82 -3.60
CA GLY A 34 -11.78 0.36 -4.43
C GLY A 34 -11.53 -0.96 -5.17
N ALA A 35 -10.27 -1.27 -5.51
CA ALA A 35 -9.93 -2.38 -6.43
C ALA A 35 -8.93 -3.40 -5.86
N PHE A 36 -8.80 -3.49 -4.53
CA PHE A 36 -8.09 -4.65 -3.96
C PHE A 36 -8.89 -5.93 -4.20
N PRO A 37 -8.27 -7.02 -4.69
CA PRO A 37 -9.01 -8.24 -5.02
C PRO A 37 -9.77 -8.76 -3.80
N PRO A 38 -11.08 -9.05 -3.90
CA PRO A 38 -11.83 -9.69 -2.82
C PRO A 38 -11.18 -10.99 -2.35
N ALA A 39 -10.56 -11.73 -3.28
CA ALA A 39 -9.79 -12.93 -3.01
C ALA A 39 -8.56 -12.69 -2.11
N ALA A 40 -7.91 -11.51 -2.20
CA ALA A 40 -6.82 -11.14 -1.30
C ALA A 40 -7.32 -10.96 0.14
N PHE A 41 -8.59 -10.56 0.33
CA PHE A 41 -9.22 -10.44 1.65
C PHE A 41 -9.77 -11.77 2.18
N GLN A 42 -10.10 -12.71 1.30
CA GLN A 42 -10.46 -14.09 1.65
C GLN A 42 -9.24 -15.01 1.88
N HIS A 43 -8.04 -14.50 1.63
CA HIS A 43 -6.78 -15.22 1.81
C HIS A 43 -6.56 -15.56 3.29
N ASP A 44 -6.41 -16.86 3.58
CA ASP A 44 -6.09 -17.32 4.93
C ASP A 44 -4.62 -17.01 5.23
N PRO A 45 -4.28 -16.41 6.39
CA PRO A 45 -2.88 -16.26 6.80
C PRO A 45 -2.04 -17.55 6.72
N ALA A 46 -2.67 -18.73 6.86
CA ALA A 46 -2.02 -20.03 6.72
C ALA A 46 -1.52 -20.32 5.29
N ASP A 47 -2.11 -19.70 4.27
CA ASP A 47 -1.72 -19.84 2.86
C ASP A 47 -0.47 -19.00 2.49
N GLY A 48 0.08 -18.26 3.46
CA GLY A 48 1.27 -17.42 3.30
C GLY A 48 0.95 -15.99 2.87
N PRO A 49 1.94 -15.20 2.41
CA PRO A 49 1.71 -13.81 2.03
C PRO A 49 1.08 -13.66 0.64
N VAL A 50 0.21 -12.66 0.48
CA VAL A 50 -0.36 -12.27 -0.81
C VAL A 50 0.70 -11.53 -1.61
N LYS A 51 1.09 -12.07 -2.77
CA LYS A 51 2.13 -11.47 -3.62
C LYS A 51 1.56 -10.34 -4.47
N LEU A 52 2.24 -9.20 -4.45
CA LEU A 52 1.93 -8.03 -5.28
C LEU A 52 3.01 -7.87 -6.38
N SER A 53 2.70 -7.10 -7.43
CA SER A 53 3.61 -6.89 -8.57
C SER A 53 4.52 -5.67 -8.41
N GLU A 54 4.37 -4.94 -7.32
CA GLU A 54 5.05 -3.70 -7.03
C GLU A 54 6.28 -3.97 -6.13
N PRO A 55 7.38 -3.23 -6.32
CA PRO A 55 8.54 -3.32 -5.44
C PRO A 55 8.24 -2.69 -4.07
N ALA A 56 9.08 -3.02 -3.08
CA ALA A 56 8.87 -2.56 -1.70
C ALA A 56 8.83 -1.03 -1.57
N ALA A 57 9.64 -0.32 -2.36
CA ALA A 57 9.68 1.15 -2.33
C ALA A 57 8.32 1.77 -2.66
N THR A 58 7.67 1.30 -3.73
CA THR A 58 6.34 1.76 -4.16
C THR A 58 5.29 1.42 -3.09
N LEU A 59 5.27 0.17 -2.62
CA LEU A 59 4.31 -0.27 -1.61
C LEU A 59 4.47 0.46 -0.27
N ALA A 60 5.70 0.80 0.13
CA ALA A 60 5.96 1.53 1.36
C ALA A 60 5.39 2.96 1.33
N VAL A 61 5.34 3.61 0.16
CA VAL A 61 4.66 4.91 0.00
C VAL A 61 3.15 4.70 -0.06
N LEU A 62 2.70 3.79 -0.93
CA LEU A 62 1.29 3.52 -1.16
C LEU A 62 0.54 3.13 0.12
N PHE A 63 1.12 2.25 0.94
CA PHE A 63 0.47 1.75 2.14
C PHE A 63 0.35 2.78 3.27
N GLN A 64 1.00 3.95 3.16
CA GLN A 64 0.74 5.05 4.07
C GLN A 64 -0.66 5.65 3.88
N PHE A 65 -1.25 5.53 2.69
CA PHE A 65 -2.58 6.05 2.36
C PHE A 65 -3.73 5.17 2.87
N ILE A 66 -3.42 3.95 3.31
CA ILE A 66 -4.40 3.00 3.84
C ILE A 66 -4.81 3.37 5.27
N TYR A 67 -3.92 3.99 6.04
CA TYR A 67 -4.20 4.29 7.44
C TYR A 67 -4.97 5.61 7.59
N PRO A 68 -5.98 5.67 8.48
CA PRO A 68 -6.71 6.90 8.77
C PRO A 68 -5.80 7.86 9.56
N GLN A 69 -4.95 8.58 8.84
CA GLN A 69 -4.01 9.54 9.38
C GLN A 69 -4.06 10.87 8.63
N ARG A 70 -3.47 11.91 9.22
CA ARG A 70 -3.22 13.16 8.50
C ARG A 70 -2.39 12.82 7.27
N ARG A 71 -2.82 13.33 6.10
CA ARG A 71 -2.24 13.05 4.77
C ARG A 71 -0.74 12.75 4.86
N PRO A 72 -0.30 11.55 4.42
CA PRO A 72 1.12 11.22 4.40
C PRO A 72 1.88 12.31 3.66
N LYS A 73 3.02 12.72 4.20
CA LYS A 73 3.91 13.63 3.47
C LYS A 73 4.73 12.76 2.52
N ILE A 74 4.59 12.97 1.22
CA ILE A 74 5.60 12.47 0.29
C ILE A 74 6.89 13.25 0.53
N ASP A 75 8.01 12.55 0.43
CA ASP A 75 9.32 13.17 0.45
C ASP A 75 9.45 14.15 -0.73
N PRO A 76 9.78 15.44 -0.51
CA PRO A 76 10.02 16.38 -1.61
C PRO A 76 11.18 15.96 -2.54
N GLU A 77 12.06 15.06 -2.09
CA GLU A 77 13.17 14.51 -2.90
C GLU A 77 12.82 13.15 -3.55
N ILE A 78 11.54 12.74 -3.53
CA ILE A 78 11.10 11.54 -4.23
C ILE A 78 11.48 11.61 -5.72
N SER A 79 12.04 10.52 -6.27
CA SER A 79 12.34 10.48 -7.69
C SER A 79 11.04 10.44 -8.50
N PHE A 80 11.06 11.00 -9.71
CA PHE A 80 9.91 11.00 -10.60
C PHE A 80 9.46 9.57 -10.92
N GLU A 81 10.40 8.65 -11.10
CA GLU A 81 10.12 7.24 -11.39
C GLU A 81 9.34 6.59 -10.23
N LEU A 82 9.77 6.81 -8.99
CA LEU A 82 9.07 6.27 -7.83
C LEU A 82 7.68 6.91 -7.67
N LEU A 83 7.56 8.22 -7.90
CA LEU A 83 6.26 8.90 -7.86
C LEU A 83 5.30 8.37 -8.93
N HIS A 84 5.79 8.17 -10.15
CA HIS A 84 5.02 7.59 -11.25
C HIS A 84 4.56 6.16 -10.93
N ASP A 85 5.44 5.31 -10.40
CA ASP A 85 5.09 3.94 -10.01
C ASP A 85 4.05 3.92 -8.88
N VAL A 86 4.12 4.87 -7.94
CA VAL A 86 3.10 5.05 -6.89
C VAL A 86 1.78 5.48 -7.49
N ALA A 87 1.76 6.40 -8.46
CA ALA A 87 0.55 6.83 -9.14
C ALA A 87 -0.12 5.66 -9.88
N GLN A 88 0.66 4.87 -10.64
CA GLN A 88 0.16 3.69 -11.33
C GLN A 88 -0.43 2.65 -10.36
N ALA A 89 0.26 2.41 -9.23
CA ALA A 89 -0.26 1.50 -8.21
C ALA A 89 -1.51 2.06 -7.53
N ALA A 90 -1.57 3.37 -7.28
CA ALA A 90 -2.74 4.04 -6.70
C ALA A 90 -3.98 3.89 -7.58
N GLU A 91 -3.85 4.07 -8.89
CA GLU A 91 -4.93 3.82 -9.86
C GLU A 91 -5.32 2.34 -9.87
N LYS A 92 -4.33 1.43 -9.97
CA LYS A 92 -4.57 -0.01 -10.01
C LYS A 92 -5.38 -0.53 -8.82
N TYR A 93 -5.10 0.01 -7.64
CA TYR A 93 -5.78 -0.38 -6.40
C TYR A 93 -6.97 0.53 -6.04
N GLU A 94 -7.27 1.52 -6.87
CA GLU A 94 -8.29 2.55 -6.65
C GLU A 94 -8.17 3.18 -5.25
N LEU A 95 -6.96 3.58 -4.87
CA LEU A 95 -6.67 4.33 -3.65
C LEU A 95 -6.90 5.81 -3.91
N THR A 96 -8.16 6.26 -3.83
CA THR A 96 -8.59 7.61 -4.23
C THR A 96 -7.72 8.73 -3.65
N TRP A 97 -7.34 8.63 -2.37
CA TRP A 97 -6.50 9.64 -1.71
C TRP A 97 -5.07 9.71 -2.25
N ALA A 98 -4.52 8.58 -2.71
CA ALA A 98 -3.22 8.54 -3.33
C ALA A 98 -3.27 9.08 -4.77
N MET A 99 -4.34 8.78 -5.51
CA MET A 99 -4.60 9.33 -6.85
C MET A 99 -4.68 10.86 -6.81
N ASP A 100 -5.56 11.42 -5.97
CA ASP A 100 -5.75 12.87 -5.83
C ASP A 100 -4.44 13.62 -5.53
N MET A 101 -3.53 12.97 -4.80
CA MET A 101 -2.27 13.58 -4.43
C MET A 101 -1.23 13.48 -5.54
N CYS A 102 -1.19 12.37 -6.29
CA CYS A 102 -0.31 12.24 -7.44
C CYS A 102 -0.69 13.24 -8.55
N ASP A 103 -2.00 13.49 -8.75
CA ASP A 103 -2.51 14.49 -9.69
C ASP A 103 -2.09 15.94 -9.36
N VAL A 104 -1.86 16.24 -8.08
CA VAL A 104 -1.43 17.59 -7.64
C VAL A 104 0.08 17.80 -7.78
N ILE A 105 0.86 16.73 -7.78
CA ILE A 105 2.33 16.77 -7.72
C ILE A 105 2.96 16.57 -9.11
N MET A 106 2.28 15.86 -10.02
CA MET A 106 2.72 15.64 -11.41
C MET A 106 2.44 16.82 -12.35
#